data_AF-A0A352Q124-F1
#
_entry.id   AF-A0A352Q124-F1
#
_cell.length_a   1.000
_cell.length_b   1.000
_cell.length_c   1.000
_cell.angle_alpha   90.00
_cell.angle_beta   90.00
_cell.angle_gamma   90.00
#
_symmetry.space_group_name_H-M   'P 1'
#
loop_
_entity.id
_entity.type
_entity.pdbx_description
1 polymer ?
#
loop_
_entity_poly.entity_id
_entity_poly.type
_entity_poly.pdbx_seq_one_letter_code
_entity_poly.pdbx_strand_id
1 'polypeptide(L)'
;DNPRLRAAVDKALSANMKRDTIDKAIQRGAGGTDSDNYEEVTYEGYGTNGVAVLVECLTDNRNRTVSDVRHAFTKRGGNLGTDGSVAYLFTRTGQIYFAAGEDED
;
A
#
# COMPACT_ATOMS: atom_id res chain seq x y z
N ASP A 1 12.98 17.40 -6.09
CA ASP A 1 12.21 17.54 -4.83
C ASP A 1 10.92 16.73 -4.84
N ASN A 2 10.97 15.47 -4.37
CA ASN A 2 9.77 14.65 -4.16
C ASN A 2 9.88 13.91 -2.82
N PRO A 3 9.24 14.40 -1.74
CA PRO A 3 9.36 13.80 -0.40
C PRO A 3 8.85 12.36 -0.31
N ARG A 4 7.78 12.02 -1.06
CA ARG A 4 7.23 10.66 -1.09
C ARG A 4 8.20 9.68 -1.73
N LEU A 5 8.86 10.10 -2.83
CA LEU A 5 9.91 9.31 -3.46
C LEU A 5 11.13 9.17 -2.54
N ARG A 6 11.54 10.24 -1.85
CA ARG A 6 12.65 10.19 -0.88
C ARG A 6 12.39 9.13 0.20
N ALA A 7 11.22 9.18 0.84
CA ALA A 7 10.84 8.20 1.85
C ALA A 7 10.80 6.76 1.30
N ALA A 8 10.33 6.57 0.07
CA ALA A 8 10.32 5.25 -0.58
C ALA A 8 11.73 4.73 -0.88
N VAL A 9 12.65 5.60 -1.33
CA VAL A 9 14.07 5.25 -1.56
C VAL A 9 14.75 4.90 -0.24
N ASP A 10 14.55 5.70 0.80
CA ASP A 10 15.15 5.46 2.12
C ASP A 10 14.69 4.10 2.68
N LYS A 11 13.39 3.78 2.56
CA LYS A 11 12.83 2.48 2.94
C LYS A 11 13.37 1.32 2.11
N ALA A 12 13.61 1.51 0.81
CA ALA A 12 14.18 0.48 -0.05
C ALA A 12 15.64 0.19 0.29
N LEU A 13 16.43 1.23 0.59
CA LEU A 13 17.82 1.10 1.04
C LEU A 13 17.91 0.43 2.40
N SER A 14 17.05 0.78 3.37
CA SER A 14 17.01 0.12 4.68
C SER A 14 16.64 -1.37 4.57
N ALA A 15 15.94 -1.76 3.51
CA ALA A 15 15.60 -3.16 3.19
C ALA A 15 16.67 -3.87 2.32
N ASN A 16 17.87 -3.31 2.16
CA ASN A 16 18.97 -3.86 1.35
C ASN A 16 18.64 -4.06 -0.15
N MET A 17 17.75 -3.25 -0.72
CA MET A 17 17.49 -3.28 -2.17
C MET A 17 18.69 -2.72 -2.96
N LYS A 18 19.07 -3.37 -4.06
CA LYS A 18 20.15 -2.90 -4.95
C LYS A 18 19.78 -1.56 -5.59
N ARG A 19 20.73 -0.62 -5.67
CA ARG A 19 20.53 0.71 -6.28
C ARG A 19 19.98 0.64 -7.71
N ASP A 20 20.54 -0.23 -8.55
CA ASP A 20 20.06 -0.44 -9.93
C ASP A 20 18.57 -0.81 -10.00
N THR A 21 18.04 -1.56 -9.03
CA THR A 21 16.60 -1.90 -8.97
C THR A 21 15.75 -0.67 -8.65
N ILE A 22 16.21 0.18 -7.73
CA ILE A 22 15.55 1.43 -7.36
C ILE A 22 15.55 2.39 -8.56
N ASP A 23 16.70 2.57 -9.21
CA ASP A 23 16.85 3.46 -10.37
C ASP A 23 15.95 3.02 -11.53
N LYS A 24 15.87 1.73 -11.82
CA LYS A 24 14.94 1.17 -12.81
C LYS A 24 13.47 1.39 -12.45
N ALA A 25 13.10 1.37 -11.17
CA ALA A 25 11.73 1.64 -10.74
C ALA A 25 11.39 3.13 -10.90
N ILE A 26 12.33 4.03 -10.58
CA ILE A 26 12.20 5.48 -10.77
C ILE A 26 12.05 5.81 -12.26
N GLN A 27 12.89 5.21 -13.11
CA GLN A 27 12.81 5.41 -14.57
C GLN A 27 11.47 4.94 -15.16
N ARG A 28 10.95 3.80 -14.68
CA ARG A 28 9.61 3.33 -15.08
C ARG A 28 8.52 4.31 -14.66
N GLY A 29 8.52 4.76 -13.41
CA GLY A 29 7.53 5.73 -12.90
C GLY A 29 7.62 7.13 -13.52
N ALA A 30 8.77 7.50 -14.09
CA ALA A 30 8.98 8.78 -14.78
C ALA A 30 8.54 8.76 -16.26
N GLY A 31 7.99 7.65 -16.78
CA GLY A 31 7.54 7.52 -18.17
C GLY A 31 8.59 6.92 -19.12
N GLY A 32 9.50 6.08 -18.62
CA GLY A 32 10.42 5.30 -19.44
C GLY A 32 9.73 4.22 -20.30
N THR A 33 10.54 3.39 -20.97
CA THR A 33 10.12 2.44 -22.02
C THR A 33 9.08 1.37 -21.63
N ASP A 34 8.88 1.11 -20.33
CA ASP A 34 7.93 0.13 -19.80
C ASP A 34 6.97 0.78 -18.79
N SER A 35 6.21 1.77 -19.25
CA SER A 35 5.24 2.48 -18.40
C SER A 35 3.99 1.62 -18.18
N ASP A 36 4.05 0.71 -17.22
CA ASP A 36 2.86 0.11 -16.62
C ASP A 36 2.09 1.23 -15.89
N ASN A 37 0.84 1.46 -16.26
CA ASN A 37 -0.02 2.48 -15.65
C ASN A 37 -0.50 1.99 -14.27
N TYR A 38 0.38 2.08 -13.28
CA TYR A 38 0.03 1.82 -11.89
C TYR A 38 -0.85 2.93 -11.33
N GLU A 39 -1.96 2.55 -10.72
CA GLU A 39 -2.86 3.43 -9.99
C GLU A 39 -3.03 2.99 -8.53
N GLU A 40 -3.30 3.96 -7.66
CA GLU A 40 -3.62 3.71 -6.26
C GLU A 40 -5.12 3.44 -6.12
N VAL A 41 -5.46 2.31 -5.53
CA VAL A 41 -6.84 1.90 -5.26
C VAL A 41 -6.95 1.48 -3.81
N THR A 42 -7.97 1.97 -3.12
CA THR A 42 -8.30 1.50 -1.76
C THR A 42 -9.56 0.66 -1.84
N TYR A 43 -9.53 -0.51 -1.22
CA TYR A 43 -10.68 -1.38 -1.05
C TYR A 43 -11.07 -1.43 0.42
N GLU A 44 -12.37 -1.50 0.67
CA GLU A 44 -12.96 -1.48 2.00
C GLU A 44 -13.72 -2.77 2.24
N GLY A 45 -13.70 -3.29 3.48
CA GLY A 45 -14.44 -4.49 3.79
C GLY A 45 -14.44 -4.86 5.27
N TYR A 46 -15.10 -5.98 5.55
CA TYR A 46 -15.23 -6.54 6.89
C TYR A 46 -14.64 -7.95 6.92
N GLY A 47 -13.81 -8.23 7.91
CA GLY A 47 -13.31 -9.55 8.24
C GLY A 47 -14.27 -10.33 9.16
N THR A 48 -13.77 -11.44 9.71
CA THR A 48 -14.50 -12.21 10.72
C THR A 48 -14.85 -11.35 11.93
N ASN A 49 -15.99 -11.62 12.56
CA ASN A 49 -16.50 -10.87 13.71
C ASN A 49 -16.68 -9.36 13.47
N GLY A 50 -16.82 -8.93 12.21
CA GLY A 50 -17.09 -7.53 11.87
C GLY A 50 -15.88 -6.61 11.98
N VAL A 51 -14.65 -7.14 11.97
CA VAL A 51 -13.44 -6.33 11.98
C VAL A 51 -13.35 -5.50 10.70
N ALA A 52 -13.27 -4.18 10.82
CA ALA A 52 -13.11 -3.27 9.69
C ALA A 52 -11.71 -3.40 9.08
N VAL A 53 -11.61 -3.44 7.75
CA VAL A 53 -10.35 -3.58 7.02
C VAL A 53 -10.29 -2.60 5.85
N LEU A 54 -9.22 -1.80 5.80
CA LEU A 54 -8.80 -1.03 4.62
C LEU A 54 -7.66 -1.74 3.91
N VAL A 55 -7.74 -1.86 2.59
CA VAL A 55 -6.71 -2.47 1.75
C VAL A 55 -6.26 -1.46 0.71
N GLU A 56 -5.11 -0.83 0.95
CA GLU A 56 -4.46 0.06 -0.02
C GLU A 56 -3.64 -0.77 -1.02
N CYS A 57 -3.86 -0.54 -2.32
CA CYS A 57 -3.24 -1.27 -3.41
C CYS A 57 -2.61 -0.31 -4.41
N LEU A 58 -1.50 -0.73 -5.00
CA LEU A 58 -0.91 -0.14 -6.20
C LEU A 58 -1.02 -1.20 -7.31
N THR A 59 -1.74 -0.90 -8.40
CA THR A 59 -2.04 -1.91 -9.42
C THR A 59 -2.11 -1.32 -10.82
N ASP A 60 -1.74 -2.10 -11.82
CA ASP A 60 -1.93 -1.82 -13.25
C ASP A 60 -3.28 -2.36 -13.78
N ASN A 61 -4.05 -3.08 -12.95
CA ASN A 61 -5.31 -3.70 -13.34
C ASN A 61 -6.28 -3.81 -12.15
N ARG A 62 -7.24 -2.88 -12.07
CA ARG A 62 -8.28 -2.86 -11.02
C ARG A 62 -9.12 -4.12 -10.99
N ASN A 63 -9.49 -4.67 -12.16
CA ASN A 63 -10.41 -5.80 -12.27
C ASN A 63 -9.79 -7.08 -11.71
N ARG A 64 -8.49 -7.30 -11.98
CA ARG A 64 -7.73 -8.41 -11.38
C ARG A 64 -7.63 -8.21 -9.86
N THR A 65 -7.25 -7.01 -9.44
CA THR A 65 -7.03 -6.70 -8.02
C THR A 65 -8.30 -6.84 -7.19
N VAL A 66 -9.43 -6.29 -7.64
CA VAL A 66 -10.71 -6.41 -6.93
C VAL A 66 -11.17 -7.86 -6.84
N SER A 67 -10.91 -8.67 -7.87
CA SER A 67 -11.21 -10.10 -7.87
C SER A 67 -10.38 -10.84 -6.81
N ASP A 68 -9.08 -10.60 -6.76
CA ASP A 68 -8.17 -11.24 -5.81
C ASP A 68 -8.48 -10.82 -4.37
N VAL A 69 -8.71 -9.53 -4.13
CA VAL A 69 -9.11 -8.98 -2.82
C VAL A 69 -10.44 -9.59 -2.38
N ARG A 70 -11.46 -9.58 -3.24
CA ARG A 70 -12.76 -10.20 -2.95
C ARG A 70 -12.62 -11.69 -2.62
N HIS A 71 -11.80 -12.42 -3.39
CA HIS A 71 -11.55 -13.83 -3.13
C HIS A 71 -10.93 -14.05 -1.74
N ALA A 72 -9.96 -13.22 -1.34
CA ALA A 72 -9.33 -13.29 -0.03
C ALA A 72 -10.33 -13.08 1.11
N PHE A 73 -11.20 -12.05 1.02
CA PHE A 73 -12.26 -11.82 2.00
C PHE A 73 -13.22 -13.01 2.09
N THR A 74 -13.78 -13.45 0.96
CA THR A 74 -14.76 -14.54 0.92
C THR A 74 -14.17 -15.85 1.47
N LYS A 75 -12.92 -16.18 1.12
CA LYS A 75 -12.24 -17.39 1.61
C LYS A 75 -12.02 -17.39 3.12
N ARG A 76 -11.99 -16.22 3.76
CA ARG A 76 -11.77 -16.05 5.20
C ARG A 76 -13.04 -15.65 5.95
N GLY A 77 -14.23 -15.77 5.35
CA GLY A 77 -15.49 -15.48 6.02
C GLY A 77 -15.74 -13.99 6.25
N GLY A 78 -15.09 -13.13 5.47
CA GLY A 78 -15.36 -11.71 5.39
C GLY A 78 -16.03 -11.33 4.06
N ASN A 79 -16.24 -10.04 3.86
CA ASN A 79 -16.80 -9.50 2.63
C ASN A 79 -16.13 -8.17 2.24
N LEU A 80 -15.98 -7.98 0.93
CA LEU A 80 -15.65 -6.68 0.38
C LEU A 80 -16.89 -5.78 0.45
N GLY A 81 -16.72 -4.58 0.98
CA GLY A 81 -17.73 -3.52 1.06
C GLY A 81 -17.67 -2.55 -0.11
N THR A 82 -18.38 -1.43 0.04
CA THR A 82 -18.32 -0.29 -0.88
C THR A 82 -17.40 0.79 -0.32
N ASP A 83 -16.99 1.72 -1.17
CA ASP A 83 -16.27 2.92 -0.76
C ASP A 83 -17.06 3.67 0.33
N GLY A 84 -16.37 4.06 1.41
CA GLY A 84 -16.94 4.70 2.59
C GLY A 84 -17.56 3.76 3.64
N SER A 85 -17.58 2.45 3.41
CA SER A 85 -18.20 1.48 4.35
C SER A 85 -17.46 1.34 5.67
N VAL A 86 -16.15 1.54 5.70
CA VAL A 86 -15.32 1.49 6.92
C VAL A 86 -14.34 2.65 7.03
N ALA A 87 -14.06 3.40 5.96
CA ALA A 87 -13.06 4.45 5.95
C ALA A 87 -13.24 5.48 7.08
N TYR A 88 -14.47 5.79 7.47
CA TYR A 88 -14.78 6.72 8.55
C TYR A 88 -14.31 6.25 9.94
N LEU A 89 -14.01 4.95 10.11
CA LEU A 89 -13.46 4.38 11.34
C LEU A 89 -11.95 4.62 11.47
N PHE A 90 -11.27 5.05 10.40
CA PHE A 90 -9.83 5.22 10.35
C PHE A 90 -9.45 6.69 10.17
N THR A 91 -8.36 7.09 10.83
CA THR A 91 -7.75 8.42 10.64
C THR A 91 -6.32 8.26 10.14
N ARG A 92 -6.02 8.84 8.98
CA ARG A 92 -4.67 8.80 8.41
C ARG A 92 -3.72 9.67 9.26
N THR A 93 -2.77 9.03 9.93
CA THR A 93 -1.81 9.68 10.83
C THR A 93 -0.39 9.23 10.50
N GLY A 94 0.59 10.12 10.63
CA GLY A 94 2.01 9.75 10.52
C GLY A 94 2.46 8.96 11.75
N GLN A 95 3.25 7.90 11.54
CA GLN A 95 3.76 7.06 12.62
C GLN A 95 5.28 6.90 12.49
N ILE A 96 5.99 7.17 13.57
CA ILE A 96 7.44 7.05 13.68
C ILE A 96 7.72 6.02 14.78
N TYR A 97 8.62 5.07 14.51
CA TYR A 97 8.98 4.00 15.43
C TYR A 97 10.44 4.14 15.85
N PHE A 98 10.70 3.99 17.14
CA PHE A 98 12.03 3.87 17.71
C PHE A 98 12.26 2.43 18.19
N ALA A 99 13.51 1.98 18.18
CA ALA A 99 13.85 0.66 18.69
C ALA A 99 13.69 0.63 20.22
N ALA A 100 13.42 -0.54 20.79
CA ALA A 100 13.32 -0.69 22.23
C ALA A 100 14.65 -0.33 22.92
N GLY A 101 14.62 0.61 23.86
CA GLY A 101 15.80 1.05 24.62
C GLY A 101 16.50 2.29 24.06
N GLU A 102 15.99 2.89 22.99
CA GLU A 102 16.39 4.23 22.54
C GLU A 102 15.61 5.27 23.36
N ASP A 103 16.30 6.27 23.90
CA ASP A 103 15.70 7.40 24.62
C ASP A 103 15.15 8.41 23.59
N GLU A 104 13.98 9.00 23.86
CA GLU A 104 13.35 9.98 22.94
C GLU A 104 13.95 11.40 23.10
N ASP A 105 14.89 11.56 24.03
CA ASP A 105 15.68 12.77 24.31
C ASP A 105 17.05 12.80 23.58
#